data_AF-A0A1F4UKV8-F1
#
_entry.id   AF-A0A1F4UKV8-F1
#
_cell.length_a   1.000
_cell.length_b   1.000
_cell.length_c   1.000
_cell.angle_alpha   90.00
_cell.angle_beta   90.00
_cell.angle_gamma   90.00
#
_symmetry.space_group_name_H-M   'P 1'
#
loop_
_entity.id
_entity.type
_entity.pdbx_description
1 polymer ?
#
loop_
_entity_poly.entity_id
_entity_poly.type
_entity_poly.pdbx_seq_one_letter_code
_entity_poly.pdbx_strand_id
1 'polypeptide(L)'
;MNTYEPPKLNKKAFILLAIVVCVVGLLIYFSIFFPHIFNVIVNFFWITLLLIVAIFLVLGILVIMGLKKEVSNFLDIILEGSLTIIDAFDLIKKLYTKFIEILKDFLYFIAPVISMWIAIMIYIGILFLYKGVGKENDVTILTTVLTVAMVVAVGILNRPVQQEVLDTWTKQIRKRFKDYFADSFEIIIFVFFLTMDSTKLFFIPANLNVPLRSSLFGYDLMLRGADVTNQVTVTIFLVTAGISIEIIRNIIKLIALAIQYYKEMPKRETKILNIKESVRLSFVDAKDDLIKFIAFTTTLILVFLIFPRLKLYAMLITSLTGLLLDIGIPGRMSLKRTGTDLITRTLNKIFRL
;
A
#
# COMPACT_ATOMS: atom_id res chain seq x y z
N MET A 1 77.01 9.26 31.99
CA MET A 1 76.82 10.07 30.77
C MET A 1 76.23 9.14 29.71
N ASN A 2 74.94 9.28 29.40
CA ASN A 2 74.32 8.53 28.30
C ASN A 2 74.64 9.24 27.00
N THR A 3 75.38 8.57 26.13
CA THR A 3 75.68 9.00 24.76
C THR A 3 74.40 8.99 23.93
N TYR A 4 73.97 10.17 23.48
CA TYR A 4 72.86 10.33 22.54
C TYR A 4 73.29 9.83 21.16
N GLU A 5 72.73 8.70 20.70
CA GLU A 5 72.89 8.27 19.32
C GLU A 5 71.92 9.08 18.44
N PRO A 6 72.41 9.80 17.40
CA PRO A 6 71.53 10.55 16.51
C PRO A 6 70.65 9.58 15.69
N PRO A 7 69.38 9.96 15.42
CA PRO A 7 68.45 9.09 14.71
C PRO A 7 68.96 8.76 13.31
N LYS A 8 69.08 7.46 13.01
CA LYS A 8 69.45 6.95 11.68
C LYS A 8 68.38 7.34 10.68
N LEU A 9 68.69 8.32 9.82
CA LEU A 9 67.81 8.81 8.76
C LEU A 9 67.40 7.65 7.83
N ASN A 10 66.10 7.37 7.76
CA ASN A 10 65.57 6.33 6.89
C ASN A 10 65.61 6.80 5.44
N LYS A 11 66.69 6.44 4.73
CA LYS A 11 66.96 6.84 3.33
C LYS A 11 65.77 6.56 2.39
N LYS A 12 64.99 5.51 2.62
CA LYS A 12 63.81 5.18 1.79
C LYS A 12 62.68 6.20 1.95
N ALA A 13 62.41 6.63 3.19
CA ALA A 13 61.42 7.67 3.47
C ALA A 13 61.85 9.02 2.89
N PHE A 14 63.15 9.33 2.97
CA PHE A 14 63.70 10.57 2.41
C PHE A 14 63.63 10.60 0.87
N ILE A 15 63.93 9.47 0.21
CA ILE A 15 63.77 9.35 -1.25
C ILE A 15 62.31 9.47 -1.66
N LEU A 16 61.38 8.84 -0.93
CA LEU A 16 59.95 8.95 -1.19
C LEU A 16 59.46 10.40 -1.05
N LEU A 17 59.91 11.09 0.02
CA LEU A 17 59.60 12.50 0.25
C LEU A 17 60.17 13.38 -0.87
N ALA A 18 61.42 13.13 -1.30
CA ALA A 18 62.04 13.86 -2.39
C ALA A 18 61.30 13.67 -3.72
N ILE A 19 60.83 12.45 -4.02
CA ILE A 19 60.00 12.18 -5.21
C ILE A 19 58.68 12.95 -5.12
N VAL A 20 57.99 12.92 -3.97
CA VAL A 20 56.74 13.65 -3.78
C VAL A 20 56.95 15.16 -3.94
N VAL A 21 57.99 15.72 -3.32
CA VAL A 21 58.32 17.15 -3.45
C VAL A 21 58.66 17.50 -4.90
N CYS A 22 59.39 16.65 -5.61
CA CYS A 22 59.74 16.86 -7.01
C CYS A 22 58.49 16.82 -7.90
N VAL A 23 57.59 15.85 -7.71
CA VAL A 23 56.32 15.74 -8.44
C VAL A 23 55.41 16.95 -8.15
N VAL A 24 55.30 17.37 -6.90
CA VAL A 24 54.52 18.56 -6.51
C VAL A 24 55.11 19.82 -7.13
N GLY A 25 56.44 19.99 -7.09
CA GLY A 25 57.13 21.09 -7.74
C GLY A 25 56.90 21.13 -9.25
N LEU A 26 56.89 19.96 -9.91
CA LEU A 26 56.58 19.80 -11.33
C LEU A 26 55.13 20.18 -11.65
N LEU A 27 54.17 19.81 -10.80
CA LEU A 27 52.76 20.19 -10.94
C LEU A 27 52.55 21.71 -10.78
N ILE A 28 53.23 22.33 -9.81
CA ILE A 28 53.21 23.79 -9.61
C ILE A 28 53.81 24.51 -10.81
N TYR A 29 54.95 24.03 -11.32
CA TYR A 29 55.57 24.56 -12.54
C TYR A 29 54.62 24.48 -13.73
N PHE A 30 54.00 23.32 -13.99
CA PHE A 30 53.01 23.17 -15.08
C PHE A 30 51.78 24.08 -14.89
N SER A 31 51.32 24.26 -13.66
CA SER A 31 50.18 25.14 -13.35
C SER A 31 50.45 26.61 -13.69
N ILE A 32 51.69 27.09 -13.47
CA ILE A 32 52.07 28.49 -13.70
C ILE A 32 52.41 28.75 -15.17
N PHE A 33 53.22 27.88 -15.79
CA PHE A 33 53.75 28.13 -17.14
C PHE A 33 52.83 27.61 -18.26
N PHE A 34 52.01 26.60 -17.99
CA PHE A 34 51.08 26.01 -18.97
C PHE A 34 49.66 25.86 -18.38
N PRO A 35 49.02 26.95 -17.92
CA PRO A 35 47.77 26.90 -17.16
C PRO A 35 46.63 26.24 -17.93
N HIS A 36 46.59 26.41 -19.26
CA HIS A 36 45.55 25.80 -20.08
C HIS A 36 45.68 24.28 -20.19
N ILE A 37 46.91 23.76 -20.37
CA ILE A 37 47.20 22.32 -20.43
C ILE A 37 47.00 21.69 -19.05
N PHE A 38 47.48 22.35 -18.00
CA PHE A 38 47.29 21.92 -16.62
C PHE A 38 45.80 21.79 -16.26
N ASN A 39 44.99 22.80 -16.58
CA ASN A 39 43.53 22.74 -16.35
C ASN A 39 42.86 21.62 -17.16
N VAL A 40 43.28 21.36 -18.39
CA VAL A 40 42.75 20.24 -19.19
C VAL A 40 43.09 18.90 -18.54
N ILE A 41 44.34 18.70 -18.10
CA ILE A 41 44.78 17.46 -17.42
C ILE A 41 44.04 17.27 -16.09
N VAL A 42 43.94 18.32 -15.28
CA VAL A 42 43.25 18.28 -13.98
C VAL A 42 41.75 18.01 -14.19
N ASN A 43 41.10 18.69 -15.13
CA ASN A 43 39.70 18.43 -15.45
C ASN A 43 39.47 17.02 -15.99
N PHE A 44 40.36 16.50 -16.84
CA PHE A 44 40.33 15.12 -17.29
C PHE A 44 40.41 14.14 -16.11
N PHE A 45 41.32 14.39 -15.17
CA PHE A 45 41.46 13.58 -13.97
C PHE A 45 40.21 13.64 -13.09
N TRP A 46 39.62 14.83 -12.90
CA TRP A 46 38.36 14.99 -12.18
C TRP A 46 37.19 14.26 -12.84
N ILE A 47 37.07 14.34 -14.16
CA ILE A 47 36.02 13.64 -14.92
C ILE A 47 36.19 12.12 -14.78
N THR A 48 37.42 11.63 -14.87
CA THR A 48 37.72 10.20 -14.74
C THR A 48 37.46 9.71 -13.31
N LEU A 49 37.84 10.49 -12.30
CA LEU A 49 37.54 10.20 -10.90
C LEU A 49 36.03 10.14 -10.65
N LEU A 50 35.27 11.11 -11.19
CA LEU A 50 33.81 11.15 -11.08
C LEU A 50 33.17 9.94 -11.77
N LEU A 51 33.69 9.54 -12.94
CA LEU A 51 33.25 8.33 -13.65
C LEU A 51 33.49 7.07 -12.81
N ILE A 52 34.67 6.94 -12.19
CA ILE A 52 35.00 5.80 -11.31
C ILE A 52 34.04 5.77 -10.11
N VAL A 53 33.80 6.92 -9.46
CA VAL A 53 32.86 7.01 -8.33
C VAL A 53 31.44 6.62 -8.75
N ALA A 54 30.98 7.06 -9.92
CA ALA A 54 29.66 6.69 -10.44
C ALA A 54 29.55 5.19 -10.71
N ILE A 55 30.57 4.58 -11.31
CA ILE A 55 30.63 3.11 -11.52
C ILE A 55 30.60 2.38 -10.17
N PHE A 56 31.38 2.83 -9.18
CA PHE A 56 31.39 2.24 -7.84
C PHE A 56 30.02 2.35 -7.14
N LEU A 57 29.32 3.46 -7.28
CA LEU A 57 27.97 3.64 -6.74
C LEU A 57 26.98 2.65 -7.38
N VAL A 58 27.02 2.50 -8.71
CA VAL A 58 26.17 1.54 -9.43
C VAL A 58 26.48 0.10 -9.00
N LEU A 59 27.76 -0.27 -8.89
CA LEU A 59 28.15 -1.59 -8.38
C LEU A 59 27.71 -1.80 -6.94
N GLY A 60 27.85 -0.78 -6.08
CA GLY A 60 27.39 -0.83 -4.70
C GLY A 60 25.89 -1.08 -4.58
N ILE A 61 25.09 -0.39 -5.39
CA ILE A 61 23.64 -0.65 -5.48
C ILE A 61 23.37 -2.09 -5.92
N LEU A 62 24.06 -2.58 -6.95
CA LEU A 62 23.90 -3.96 -7.44
C LEU A 62 24.26 -5.01 -6.37
N VAL A 63 25.30 -4.79 -5.57
CA VAL A 63 25.66 -5.68 -4.45
C VAL A 63 24.58 -5.68 -3.37
N ILE A 64 24.07 -4.49 -2.98
CA ILE A 64 22.98 -4.35 -1.99
C ILE A 64 21.71 -5.09 -2.47
N MET A 65 21.48 -5.10 -3.79
CA MET A 65 20.37 -5.81 -4.43
C MET A 65 20.59 -7.34 -4.58
N GLY A 66 21.71 -7.88 -4.07
CA GLY A 66 21.97 -9.32 -4.03
C GLY A 66 22.71 -9.90 -5.24
N LEU A 67 23.20 -9.06 -6.16
CA LEU A 67 23.81 -9.47 -7.44
C LEU A 67 25.34 -9.49 -7.36
N LYS A 68 25.86 -10.13 -6.31
CA LYS A 68 27.30 -10.19 -6.04
C LYS A 68 28.08 -10.90 -7.15
N LYS A 69 27.49 -11.91 -7.80
CA LYS A 69 28.14 -12.68 -8.87
C LYS A 69 28.33 -11.86 -10.14
N GLU A 70 27.33 -11.07 -10.49
CA GLU A 70 27.34 -10.18 -11.65
C GLU A 70 28.35 -9.04 -11.47
N VAL A 71 28.43 -8.48 -10.26
CA VAL A 71 29.44 -7.49 -9.89
C VAL A 71 30.85 -8.11 -9.92
N SER A 72 31.02 -9.35 -9.47
CA SER A 72 32.31 -10.07 -9.57
C SER A 72 32.74 -10.21 -11.03
N ASN A 73 31.87 -10.75 -11.89
CA ASN A 73 32.16 -10.91 -13.32
C ASN A 73 32.50 -9.57 -13.99
N PHE A 74 31.86 -8.47 -13.57
CA PHE A 74 32.17 -7.13 -14.08
C PHE A 74 33.56 -6.65 -13.66
N LEU A 75 33.93 -6.85 -12.39
CA LEU A 75 35.26 -6.53 -11.89
C LEU A 75 36.33 -7.38 -12.58
N ASP A 76 36.04 -8.66 -12.83
CA ASP A 76 36.95 -9.57 -13.54
C ASP A 76 37.21 -9.08 -14.98
N ILE A 77 36.17 -8.64 -15.71
CA ILE A 77 36.32 -8.07 -17.07
C ILE A 77 37.15 -6.77 -17.06
N ILE A 78 36.99 -5.92 -16.04
CA ILE A 78 37.81 -4.69 -15.89
C ILE A 78 39.27 -5.04 -15.59
N LEU A 79 39.50 -6.02 -14.72
CA LEU A 79 40.83 -6.44 -14.28
C LEU A 79 41.61 -7.15 -15.40
N GLU A 80 40.92 -7.89 -16.29
CA GLU A 80 41.54 -8.50 -17.46
C GLU A 80 42.01 -7.50 -18.52
N GLY A 81 41.62 -6.22 -18.43
CA GLY A 81 42.18 -5.13 -19.24
C GLY A 81 41.92 -5.24 -20.75
N SER A 82 41.01 -6.13 -21.17
CA SER A 82 40.80 -6.50 -22.58
C SER A 82 39.78 -5.63 -23.32
N LEU A 83 39.27 -4.57 -22.70
CA LEU A 83 38.19 -3.78 -23.27
C LEU A 83 38.69 -2.88 -24.41
N THR A 84 38.44 -3.29 -25.65
CA THR A 84 38.40 -2.33 -26.76
C THR A 84 37.25 -1.34 -26.54
N ILE A 85 37.33 -0.13 -27.11
CA ILE A 85 36.29 0.91 -26.95
C ILE A 85 34.90 0.40 -27.42
N ILE A 86 34.89 -0.50 -28.40
CA ILE A 86 33.67 -1.13 -28.92
C ILE A 86 33.08 -2.11 -27.89
N ASP A 87 33.92 -2.94 -27.27
CA ASP A 87 33.51 -3.85 -26.20
C ASP A 87 32.99 -3.08 -24.97
N ALA A 88 33.57 -1.93 -24.67
CA ALA A 88 33.13 -1.07 -23.57
C ALA A 88 31.72 -0.49 -23.80
N PHE A 89 31.38 -0.10 -25.04
CA PHE A 89 30.05 0.42 -25.35
C PHE A 89 28.98 -0.68 -25.26
N ASP A 90 29.29 -1.87 -25.78
CA ASP A 90 28.39 -3.04 -25.66
C ASP A 90 28.24 -3.51 -24.21
N LEU A 91 29.30 -3.42 -23.42
CA LEU A 91 29.27 -3.68 -21.98
C LEU A 91 28.34 -2.68 -21.27
N ILE A 92 28.47 -1.38 -21.52
CA ILE A 92 27.61 -0.33 -20.93
C ILE A 92 26.14 -0.58 -21.31
N LYS A 93 25.86 -0.91 -22.57
CA LYS A 93 24.50 -1.19 -23.04
C LYS A 93 23.90 -2.42 -22.37
N LYS A 94 24.67 -3.51 -22.23
CA LYS A 94 24.25 -4.71 -21.50
C LYS A 94 24.00 -4.40 -20.03
N LEU A 95 24.89 -3.62 -19.40
CA LEU A 95 24.81 -3.25 -17.99
C LEU A 95 23.60 -2.35 -17.71
N TYR A 96 23.36 -1.37 -18.57
CA TYR A 96 22.17 -0.53 -18.51
C TYR A 96 20.89 -1.36 -18.67
N THR A 97 20.83 -2.25 -19.67
CA THR A 97 19.64 -3.09 -19.91
C THR A 97 19.35 -3.98 -18.70
N LYS A 98 20.38 -4.62 -18.16
CA LYS A 98 20.25 -5.49 -16.99
C LYS A 98 19.90 -4.71 -15.73
N PHE A 99 20.53 -3.54 -15.52
CA PHE A 99 20.17 -2.62 -14.44
C PHE A 99 18.69 -2.22 -14.51
N ILE A 100 18.17 -1.90 -15.70
CA ILE A 100 16.76 -1.58 -15.88
C ILE A 100 15.87 -2.78 -15.55
N GLU A 101 16.21 -4.01 -15.99
CA GLU A 101 15.45 -5.22 -15.63
C GLU A 101 15.42 -5.44 -14.11
N ILE A 102 16.56 -5.28 -13.44
CA ILE A 102 16.67 -5.42 -11.99
C ILE A 102 15.90 -4.33 -11.25
N LEU A 103 15.98 -3.08 -11.72
CA LEU A 103 15.21 -1.96 -11.17
C LEU A 103 13.71 -2.22 -11.29
N LYS A 104 13.28 -2.84 -12.40
CA LYS A 104 11.90 -3.30 -12.54
C LYS A 104 11.58 -4.32 -11.46
N ASP A 105 12.30 -5.43 -11.37
CA ASP A 105 12.03 -6.46 -10.36
C ASP A 105 11.99 -5.89 -8.93
N PHE A 106 12.88 -4.95 -8.61
CA PHE A 106 12.88 -4.22 -7.35
C PHE A 106 11.62 -3.36 -7.14
N LEU A 107 11.20 -2.57 -8.12
CA LEU A 107 9.97 -1.78 -8.03
C LEU A 107 8.73 -2.66 -7.84
N TYR A 108 8.71 -3.85 -8.45
CA TYR A 108 7.64 -4.83 -8.28
C TYR A 108 7.66 -5.46 -6.89
N PHE A 109 8.86 -5.73 -6.37
CA PHE A 109 9.07 -6.24 -5.02
C PHE A 109 8.69 -5.24 -3.93
N ILE A 110 9.03 -3.95 -4.10
CA ILE A 110 8.80 -2.90 -3.09
C ILE A 110 7.39 -2.28 -3.16
N ALA A 111 6.66 -2.48 -4.26
CA ALA A 111 5.30 -1.95 -4.43
C ALA A 111 4.34 -2.27 -3.25
N PRO A 112 4.29 -3.51 -2.72
CA PRO A 112 3.52 -3.83 -1.50
C PRO A 112 3.93 -3.01 -0.27
N VAL A 113 5.22 -2.80 -0.07
CA VAL A 113 5.76 -2.07 1.09
C VAL A 113 5.39 -0.60 1.00
N ILE A 114 5.59 0.03 -0.16
CA ILE A 114 5.21 1.44 -0.40
C ILE A 114 3.70 1.61 -0.24
N SER A 115 2.92 0.67 -0.77
CA SER A 115 1.48 0.66 -0.67
C SER A 115 0.99 0.67 0.79
N MET A 116 1.55 -0.21 1.64
CA MET A 116 1.25 -0.24 3.07
C MET A 116 1.66 1.07 3.77
N TRP A 117 2.84 1.62 3.46
CA TRP A 117 3.29 2.89 4.01
C TRP A 117 2.35 4.06 3.68
N ILE A 118 1.92 4.17 2.42
CA ILE A 118 0.96 5.19 2.01
C ILE A 118 -0.36 5.01 2.76
N ALA A 119 -0.82 3.78 2.91
CA ALA A 119 -2.04 3.49 3.65
C ALA A 119 -1.90 3.94 5.13
N ILE A 120 -0.75 3.67 5.78
CA ILE A 120 -0.45 4.13 7.16
C ILE A 120 -0.45 5.66 7.25
N MET A 121 0.11 6.34 6.26
CA MET A 121 0.08 7.81 6.22
C MET A 121 -1.36 8.34 6.11
N ILE A 122 -2.22 7.68 5.33
CA ILE A 122 -3.64 8.00 5.23
C ILE A 122 -4.34 7.76 6.58
N TYR A 123 -4.08 6.65 7.27
CA TYR A 123 -4.59 6.38 8.61
C TYR A 123 -4.28 7.54 9.58
N ILE A 124 -3.00 7.93 9.66
CA ILE A 124 -2.54 9.00 10.55
C ILE A 124 -3.22 10.32 10.17
N GLY A 125 -3.28 10.64 8.88
CA GLY A 125 -3.92 11.86 8.37
C GLY A 125 -5.40 11.93 8.71
N ILE A 126 -6.15 10.85 8.51
CA ILE A 126 -7.58 10.78 8.85
C ILE A 126 -7.78 10.90 10.36
N LEU A 127 -6.96 10.21 11.18
CA LEU A 127 -7.03 10.35 12.64
C LEU A 127 -6.75 11.75 13.12
N PHE A 128 -5.74 12.41 12.56
CA PHE A 128 -5.38 13.78 12.91
C PHE A 128 -6.53 14.75 12.58
N LEU A 129 -7.11 14.61 11.39
CA LEU A 129 -8.29 15.38 10.97
C LEU A 129 -9.49 15.09 11.89
N TYR A 130 -9.76 13.82 12.19
CA TYR A 130 -10.88 13.40 13.01
C TYR A 130 -10.78 13.91 14.45
N LYS A 131 -9.62 13.75 15.09
CA LYS A 131 -9.36 14.27 16.43
C LYS A 131 -9.28 15.79 16.46
N GLY A 132 -8.75 16.41 15.42
CA GLY A 132 -8.68 17.86 15.26
C GLY A 132 -10.08 18.49 15.27
N VAL A 133 -10.99 17.97 14.45
CA VAL A 133 -12.39 18.42 14.42
C VAL A 133 -13.10 18.05 15.73
N GLY A 134 -12.89 16.84 16.22
CA GLY A 134 -13.55 16.30 17.42
C GLY A 134 -13.13 16.96 18.74
N LYS A 135 -12.08 17.78 18.73
CA LYS A 135 -11.68 18.61 19.87
C LYS A 135 -12.68 19.72 20.15
N GLU A 136 -13.26 20.29 19.10
CA GLU A 136 -14.10 21.49 19.21
C GLU A 136 -15.55 21.21 18.79
N ASN A 137 -15.77 20.19 17.96
CA ASN A 137 -17.06 19.91 17.35
C ASN A 137 -17.53 18.47 17.60
N ASP A 138 -18.83 18.27 17.44
CA ASP A 138 -19.44 16.95 17.40
C ASP A 138 -18.96 16.19 16.15
N VAL A 139 -18.48 14.94 16.34
CA VAL A 139 -17.91 14.14 15.25
C VAL A 139 -18.94 13.41 14.40
N THR A 140 -20.23 13.39 14.76
CA THR A 140 -21.26 12.58 14.07
C THR A 140 -21.28 12.80 12.56
N ILE A 141 -21.32 14.06 12.12
CA ILE A 141 -21.36 14.41 10.68
C ILE A 141 -20.05 13.98 10.00
N LEU A 142 -18.90 14.20 10.65
CA LEU A 142 -17.62 13.83 10.12
C LEU A 142 -17.49 12.31 9.99
N THR A 143 -17.97 11.54 10.97
CA THR A 143 -18.04 10.08 10.91
C THR A 143 -18.87 9.64 9.70
N THR A 144 -20.04 10.25 9.45
CA THR A 144 -20.87 9.94 8.28
C THR A 144 -20.12 10.21 6.98
N VAL A 145 -19.53 11.40 6.83
CA VAL A 145 -18.80 11.79 5.61
C VAL A 145 -17.60 10.88 5.36
N LEU A 146 -16.80 10.61 6.39
CA LEU A 146 -15.64 9.72 6.28
C LEU A 146 -16.05 8.30 5.93
N THR A 147 -17.12 7.79 6.57
CA THR A 147 -17.63 6.45 6.29
C THR A 147 -18.07 6.33 4.82
N VAL A 148 -18.86 7.29 4.33
CA VAL A 148 -19.28 7.31 2.92
C VAL A 148 -18.07 7.34 2.00
N ALA A 149 -17.12 8.24 2.24
CA ALA A 149 -15.91 8.38 1.43
C ALA A 149 -15.07 7.08 1.41
N MET A 150 -14.88 6.45 2.57
CA MET A 150 -14.14 5.20 2.71
C MET A 150 -14.82 4.05 1.97
N VAL A 151 -16.14 3.90 2.10
CA VAL A 151 -16.90 2.84 1.42
C VAL A 151 -16.89 3.02 -0.10
N VAL A 152 -17.02 4.26 -0.57
CA VAL A 152 -16.88 4.59 -2.00
C VAL A 152 -15.47 4.29 -2.49
N ALA A 153 -14.44 4.68 -1.73
CA ALA A 153 -13.04 4.41 -2.09
C ALA A 153 -12.76 2.90 -2.18
N VAL A 154 -13.14 2.11 -1.17
CA VAL A 154 -13.02 0.64 -1.19
C VAL A 154 -13.81 0.06 -2.38
N GLY A 155 -15.04 0.52 -2.60
CA GLY A 155 -15.87 0.08 -3.72
C GLY A 155 -15.28 0.38 -5.10
N ILE A 156 -14.49 1.44 -5.25
CA ILE A 156 -13.76 1.77 -6.49
C ILE A 156 -12.48 0.94 -6.61
N LEU A 157 -11.73 0.79 -5.51
CA LEU A 157 -10.48 0.03 -5.48
C LEU A 157 -10.71 -1.46 -5.76
N ASN A 158 -11.76 -2.05 -5.18
CA ASN A 158 -12.09 -3.48 -5.30
C ASN A 158 -12.89 -3.83 -6.56
N ARG A 159 -13.02 -2.91 -7.53
CA ARG A 159 -13.67 -3.25 -8.81
C ARG A 159 -12.91 -4.37 -9.52
N PRO A 160 -13.59 -5.46 -9.92
CA PRO A 160 -12.95 -6.54 -10.67
C PRO A 160 -12.47 -5.99 -12.01
N VAL A 161 -11.15 -5.93 -12.18
CA VAL A 161 -10.53 -5.60 -13.46
C VAL A 161 -10.61 -6.87 -14.30
N GLN A 162 -11.25 -6.82 -15.48
CA GLN A 162 -11.16 -7.90 -16.45
C GLN A 162 -9.68 -8.27 -16.62
N GLN A 163 -9.36 -9.56 -16.66
CA GLN A 163 -7.99 -10.04 -16.89
C GLN A 163 -7.57 -9.67 -18.32
N GLU A 164 -7.28 -8.39 -18.55
CA GLU A 164 -6.49 -7.96 -19.68
C GLU A 164 -5.11 -8.61 -19.53
N VAL A 165 -4.61 -9.21 -20.60
CA VAL A 165 -3.22 -9.66 -20.66
C VAL A 165 -2.37 -8.42 -20.38
N LEU A 166 -1.64 -8.43 -19.27
CA LEU A 166 -0.87 -7.28 -18.82
C LEU A 166 0.43 -7.22 -19.61
N ASP A 167 0.34 -6.74 -20.84
CA ASP A 167 1.45 -6.73 -21.79
C ASP A 167 2.59 -5.79 -21.42
N THR A 168 2.36 -4.87 -20.46
CA THR A 168 3.37 -3.88 -20.04
C THR A 168 3.72 -4.01 -18.57
N TRP A 169 5.02 -4.06 -18.29
CA TRP A 169 5.64 -3.98 -16.96
C TRP A 169 4.98 -2.94 -16.02
N THR A 170 4.74 -1.71 -16.52
CA THR A 170 4.12 -0.62 -15.75
C THR A 170 2.71 -0.97 -15.29
N LYS A 171 1.93 -1.66 -16.13
CA LYS A 171 0.60 -2.14 -15.77
C LYS A 171 0.67 -3.25 -14.71
N GLN A 172 1.70 -4.10 -14.74
CA GLN A 172 1.91 -5.14 -13.73
C GLN A 172 2.24 -4.56 -12.36
N ILE A 173 3.15 -3.56 -12.26
CA ILE A 173 3.38 -2.85 -11.00
C ILE A 173 2.10 -2.17 -10.54
N ARG A 174 1.44 -1.41 -11.44
CA ARG A 174 0.26 -0.62 -11.06
C ARG A 174 -0.83 -1.52 -10.50
N LYS A 175 -1.05 -2.69 -11.12
CA LYS A 175 -1.98 -3.70 -10.60
C LYS A 175 -1.50 -4.21 -9.25
N ARG A 176 -0.25 -4.65 -9.12
CA ARG A 176 0.28 -5.14 -7.83
C ARG A 176 0.16 -4.10 -6.73
N PHE A 177 0.58 -2.86 -6.98
CA PHE A 177 0.43 -1.76 -6.04
C PHE A 177 -1.04 -1.55 -5.65
N LYS A 178 -1.96 -1.50 -6.64
CA LYS A 178 -3.39 -1.32 -6.41
C LYS A 178 -3.99 -2.44 -5.55
N ASP A 179 -3.66 -3.69 -5.85
CA ASP A 179 -4.20 -4.86 -5.14
C ASP A 179 -3.74 -4.86 -3.68
N TYR A 180 -2.44 -4.63 -3.42
CA TYR A 180 -1.93 -4.53 -2.04
C TYR A 180 -2.39 -3.25 -1.32
N PHE A 181 -2.66 -2.17 -2.07
CA PHE A 181 -3.19 -0.92 -1.50
C PHE A 181 -4.62 -1.07 -1.06
N ALA A 182 -5.44 -1.74 -1.87
CA ALA A 182 -6.80 -2.09 -1.50
C ALA A 182 -6.83 -2.93 -0.22
N ASP A 183 -6.04 -4.00 -0.15
CA ASP A 183 -5.92 -4.85 1.03
C ASP A 183 -5.44 -4.05 2.26
N SER A 184 -4.40 -3.22 2.12
CA SER A 184 -3.86 -2.41 3.22
C SER A 184 -4.84 -1.32 3.69
N PHE A 185 -5.57 -0.71 2.75
CA PHE A 185 -6.54 0.34 3.03
C PHE A 185 -7.75 -0.22 3.80
N GLU A 186 -8.21 -1.43 3.46
CA GLU A 186 -9.27 -2.14 4.20
C GLU A 186 -8.88 -2.40 5.67
N ILE A 187 -7.65 -2.90 5.90
CA ILE A 187 -7.10 -3.09 7.25
C ILE A 187 -7.10 -1.77 8.03
N ILE A 188 -6.67 -0.69 7.37
CA ILE A 188 -6.53 0.60 8.01
C ILE A 188 -7.86 1.25 8.35
N ILE A 189 -8.88 1.09 7.51
CA ILE A 189 -10.25 1.50 7.85
C ILE A 189 -10.72 0.76 9.11
N PHE A 190 -10.45 -0.54 9.20
CA PHE A 190 -10.79 -1.33 10.38
C PHE A 190 -10.07 -0.83 11.64
N VAL A 191 -8.74 -0.62 11.55
CA VAL A 191 -7.93 -0.06 12.66
C VAL A 191 -8.41 1.35 13.04
N PHE A 192 -8.77 2.19 12.07
CA PHE A 192 -9.34 3.50 12.30
C PHE A 192 -10.61 3.42 13.14
N PHE A 193 -11.59 2.60 12.75
CA PHE A 193 -12.82 2.44 13.53
C PHE A 193 -12.57 1.89 14.93
N LEU A 194 -11.56 1.03 15.11
CA LEU A 194 -11.18 0.54 16.43
C LEU A 194 -10.54 1.62 17.32
N THR A 195 -9.85 2.59 16.75
CA THR A 195 -9.00 3.54 17.48
C THR A 195 -9.54 4.97 17.56
N MET A 196 -10.51 5.34 16.72
CA MET A 196 -11.00 6.71 16.59
C MET A 196 -11.53 7.31 17.90
N ASP A 197 -12.09 6.49 18.79
CA ASP A 197 -12.63 6.86 20.10
C ASP A 197 -11.59 6.81 21.24
N SER A 198 -10.39 6.29 20.99
CA SER A 198 -9.33 6.19 22.01
C SER A 198 -8.83 7.57 22.44
N THR A 199 -8.70 7.79 23.75
CA THR A 199 -8.12 9.02 24.33
C THR A 199 -6.63 8.90 24.62
N LYS A 200 -5.99 7.78 24.27
CA LYS A 200 -4.58 7.49 24.59
C LYS A 200 -3.85 6.94 23.37
N LEU A 201 -3.70 7.77 22.34
CA LEU A 201 -2.92 7.42 21.16
C LEU A 201 -1.52 8.02 21.28
N PHE A 202 -0.50 7.16 21.35
CA PHE A 202 0.89 7.57 21.63
C PHE A 202 1.54 8.39 20.50
N PHE A 203 1.05 8.24 19.27
CA PHE A 203 1.57 8.91 18.07
C PHE A 203 0.81 10.21 17.75
N ILE A 204 -0.21 10.56 18.53
CA ILE A 204 -0.99 11.79 18.38
C ILE A 204 -0.57 12.79 19.48
N PRO A 205 -0.42 14.08 19.15
CA PRO A 205 -0.18 15.13 20.14
C PRO A 205 -1.18 15.11 21.31
N ALA A 206 -0.69 15.35 22.53
CA ALA A 206 -1.50 15.25 23.74
C ALA A 206 -2.74 16.16 23.74
N ASN A 207 -2.70 17.30 23.06
CA ASN A 207 -3.83 18.22 22.90
C ASN A 207 -4.99 17.67 22.05
N LEU A 208 -4.76 16.60 21.27
CA LEU A 208 -5.75 15.90 20.45
C LEU A 208 -6.24 14.59 21.10
N ASN A 209 -5.63 14.17 22.21
CA ASN A 209 -6.04 13.01 23.03
C ASN A 209 -7.20 13.38 23.97
N VAL A 210 -8.26 13.96 23.41
CA VAL A 210 -9.44 14.42 24.16
C VAL A 210 -10.62 13.45 23.98
N PRO A 211 -11.52 13.36 24.97
CA PRO A 211 -12.76 12.61 24.81
C PRO A 211 -13.61 13.26 23.72
N LEU A 212 -14.06 12.46 22.77
CA LEU A 212 -14.90 12.92 21.67
C LEU A 212 -16.35 13.05 22.12
N ARG A 213 -17.11 13.90 21.42
CA ARG A 213 -18.54 14.06 21.60
C ARG A 213 -19.25 13.69 20.30
N SER A 214 -20.31 12.90 20.42
CA SER A 214 -21.12 12.52 19.27
C SER A 214 -22.57 12.37 19.68
N SER A 215 -23.44 13.15 19.05
CA SER A 215 -24.87 13.12 19.27
C SER A 215 -25.65 12.99 17.98
N LEU A 216 -26.77 12.28 18.03
CA LEU A 216 -27.71 12.13 16.93
C LEU A 216 -29.13 12.24 17.48
N PHE A 217 -29.91 13.22 17.00
CA PHE A 217 -31.28 13.48 17.48
C PHE A 217 -31.40 13.58 19.02
N GLY A 218 -30.37 14.13 19.69
CA GLY A 218 -30.33 14.28 21.14
C GLY A 218 -29.84 13.04 21.91
N TYR A 219 -29.52 11.94 21.22
CA TYR A 219 -28.94 10.73 21.83
C TYR A 219 -27.41 10.76 21.78
N ASP A 220 -26.76 10.31 22.85
CA ASP A 220 -25.30 10.22 22.93
C ASP A 220 -24.81 8.90 22.31
N LEU A 221 -24.03 9.02 21.24
CA LEU A 221 -23.44 7.90 20.51
C LEU A 221 -22.08 7.45 21.09
N MET A 222 -21.52 8.19 22.04
CA MET A 222 -20.28 7.82 22.73
C MET A 222 -20.51 6.80 23.85
N LEU A 223 -21.77 6.59 24.26
CA LEU A 223 -22.16 5.50 25.17
C LEU A 223 -21.93 4.13 24.52
N ARG A 224 -21.59 3.14 25.36
CA ARG A 224 -21.37 1.77 24.90
C ARG A 224 -22.67 1.16 24.38
N GLY A 225 -22.57 0.34 23.33
CA GLY A 225 -23.73 -0.33 22.73
C GLY A 225 -24.53 -1.15 23.74
N ALA A 226 -23.84 -1.89 24.62
CA ALA A 226 -24.42 -2.75 25.65
C ALA A 226 -24.84 -2.04 26.95
N ASP A 227 -24.79 -0.70 27.01
CA ASP A 227 -25.31 0.02 28.18
C ASP A 227 -26.83 -0.17 28.28
N VAL A 228 -27.25 -1.05 29.19
CA VAL A 228 -28.64 -1.44 29.42
C VAL A 228 -29.42 -0.34 30.16
N THR A 229 -28.72 0.57 30.83
CA THR A 229 -29.32 1.53 31.76
C THR A 229 -29.82 2.78 31.03
N ASN A 230 -29.16 3.17 29.94
CA ASN A 230 -29.50 4.38 29.19
C ASN A 230 -29.70 4.11 27.70
N GLN A 231 -30.86 4.48 27.15
CA GLN A 231 -31.07 4.61 25.70
C GLN A 231 -30.81 3.32 24.88
N VAL A 232 -31.10 2.14 25.45
CA VAL A 232 -31.00 0.83 24.76
C VAL A 232 -31.76 0.79 23.43
N THR A 233 -32.90 1.50 23.38
CA THR A 233 -33.72 1.66 22.18
C THR A 233 -32.92 2.15 20.98
N VAL A 234 -31.90 3.01 21.20
CA VAL A 234 -31.02 3.51 20.14
C VAL A 234 -30.11 2.39 19.61
N THR A 235 -29.51 1.60 20.50
CA THR A 235 -28.70 0.44 20.08
C THR A 235 -29.56 -0.54 19.27
N ILE A 236 -30.75 -0.88 19.77
CA ILE A 236 -31.68 -1.78 19.07
C ILE A 236 -32.03 -1.20 17.70
N PHE A 237 -32.41 0.08 17.63
CA PHE A 237 -32.73 0.74 16.37
C PHE A 237 -31.57 0.68 15.37
N LEU A 238 -30.34 1.03 15.78
CA LEU A 238 -29.16 1.01 14.91
C LEU A 238 -28.87 -0.40 14.39
N VAL A 239 -28.92 -1.41 15.26
CA VAL A 239 -28.70 -2.81 14.89
C VAL A 239 -29.79 -3.31 13.96
N THR A 240 -31.06 -3.11 14.31
CA THR A 240 -32.19 -3.54 13.49
C THR A 240 -32.16 -2.87 12.13
N ALA A 241 -31.99 -1.55 12.06
CA ALA A 241 -31.92 -0.83 10.79
C ALA A 241 -30.73 -1.27 9.93
N GLY A 242 -29.54 -1.47 10.53
CA GLY A 242 -28.37 -1.99 9.84
C GLY A 242 -28.61 -3.38 9.24
N ILE A 243 -29.14 -4.31 10.04
CA ILE A 243 -29.51 -5.66 9.57
C ILE A 243 -30.56 -5.58 8.46
N SER A 244 -31.60 -4.77 8.61
CA SER A 244 -32.66 -4.62 7.61
C SER A 244 -32.15 -4.13 6.26
N ILE A 245 -31.27 -3.11 6.25
CA ILE A 245 -30.65 -2.61 5.02
C ILE A 245 -29.85 -3.71 4.33
N GLU A 246 -29.11 -4.49 5.10
CA GLU A 246 -28.25 -5.53 4.57
C GLU A 246 -29.03 -6.75 4.05
N ILE A 247 -30.16 -7.09 4.70
CA ILE A 247 -31.15 -8.05 4.17
C ILE A 247 -31.68 -7.56 2.81
N ILE A 248 -32.05 -6.28 2.71
CA ILE A 248 -32.54 -5.68 1.45
C ILE A 248 -31.46 -5.80 0.35
N ARG A 249 -30.18 -5.50 0.67
CA ARG A 249 -29.07 -5.67 -0.28
C ARG A 249 -28.94 -7.11 -0.78
N ASN A 250 -29.02 -8.09 0.11
CA ASN A 250 -28.93 -9.51 -0.26
C ASN A 250 -30.11 -9.96 -1.12
N ILE A 251 -31.33 -9.48 -0.85
CA ILE A 251 -32.50 -9.75 -1.69
C ILE A 251 -32.29 -9.17 -3.09
N ILE A 252 -31.81 -7.92 -3.20
CA ILE A 252 -31.53 -7.28 -4.49
C ILE A 252 -30.49 -8.08 -5.29
N LYS A 253 -29.41 -8.53 -4.65
CA LYS A 253 -28.38 -9.38 -5.29
C LYS A 253 -28.97 -10.69 -5.80
N LEU A 254 -29.78 -11.36 -4.99
CA LEU A 254 -30.46 -12.61 -5.37
C LEU A 254 -31.36 -12.38 -6.60
N ILE A 255 -32.15 -11.31 -6.59
CA ILE A 255 -33.00 -10.95 -7.74
C ILE A 255 -32.16 -10.67 -8.98
N ALA A 256 -31.06 -9.92 -8.85
CA ALA A 256 -30.16 -9.61 -9.96
C ALA A 256 -29.54 -10.89 -10.57
N LEU A 257 -29.09 -11.82 -9.74
CA LEU A 257 -28.57 -13.13 -10.16
C LEU A 257 -29.66 -13.98 -10.84
N ALA A 258 -30.87 -14.01 -10.28
CA ALA A 258 -32.00 -14.71 -10.88
C ALA A 258 -32.34 -14.16 -12.27
N ILE A 259 -32.33 -12.83 -12.44
CA ILE A 259 -32.53 -12.18 -13.75
C ILE A 259 -31.42 -12.58 -14.72
N GLN A 260 -30.16 -12.64 -14.27
CA GLN A 260 -29.05 -13.07 -15.10
C GLN A 260 -29.21 -14.54 -15.53
N TYR A 261 -29.50 -15.46 -14.61
CA TYR A 261 -29.73 -16.86 -14.93
C TYR A 261 -30.90 -17.05 -15.89
N TYR A 262 -31.99 -16.29 -15.69
CA TYR A 262 -33.13 -16.31 -16.60
C TYR A 262 -32.76 -15.87 -18.03
N LYS A 263 -31.87 -14.88 -18.19
CA LYS A 263 -31.37 -14.44 -19.50
C LYS A 263 -30.47 -15.48 -20.19
N GLU A 264 -29.71 -16.24 -19.41
CA GLU A 264 -28.79 -17.27 -19.92
C GLU A 264 -29.50 -18.61 -20.24
N MET A 265 -30.73 -18.81 -19.77
CA MET A 265 -31.48 -20.03 -20.01
C MET A 265 -31.95 -20.16 -21.47
N PRO A 266 -31.90 -21.37 -22.06
CA PRO A 266 -32.52 -21.62 -23.36
C PRO A 266 -34.03 -21.36 -23.25
N LYS A 267 -34.61 -20.74 -24.29
CA LYS A 267 -36.06 -20.45 -24.36
C LYS A 267 -36.88 -21.75 -24.42
N ARG A 268 -37.10 -22.39 -23.27
CA ARG A 268 -38.08 -23.48 -23.11
C ARG A 268 -39.50 -22.94 -23.22
N GLU A 269 -40.44 -23.80 -23.61
CA GLU A 269 -41.85 -23.45 -23.89
C GLU A 269 -42.60 -22.87 -22.67
N THR A 270 -42.15 -23.13 -21.44
CA THR A 270 -42.81 -22.64 -20.21
C THR A 270 -41.96 -21.60 -19.46
N LYS A 271 -42.30 -20.32 -19.63
CA LYS A 271 -41.67 -19.17 -18.95
C LYS A 271 -41.62 -19.32 -17.43
N ILE A 272 -42.67 -19.87 -16.81
CA ILE A 272 -42.77 -20.06 -15.35
C ILE A 272 -41.72 -21.06 -14.84
N LEU A 273 -41.43 -22.11 -15.61
CA LEU A 273 -40.43 -23.12 -15.25
C LEU A 273 -39.02 -22.50 -15.24
N ASN A 274 -38.71 -21.67 -16.23
CA ASN A 274 -37.43 -20.96 -16.31
C ASN A 274 -37.27 -19.93 -15.19
N ILE A 275 -38.33 -19.22 -14.80
CA ILE A 275 -38.29 -18.31 -13.65
C ILE A 275 -37.99 -19.09 -12.38
N LYS A 276 -38.73 -20.18 -12.12
CA LYS A 276 -38.53 -21.01 -10.93
C LYS A 276 -37.12 -21.60 -10.87
N GLU A 277 -36.61 -22.08 -11.99
CA GLU A 277 -35.27 -22.65 -12.07
C GLU A 277 -34.18 -21.58 -11.90
N SER A 278 -34.35 -20.39 -12.47
CA SER A 278 -33.39 -19.29 -12.32
C SER A 278 -33.31 -18.77 -10.88
N VAL A 279 -34.45 -18.70 -10.18
CA VAL A 279 -34.51 -18.38 -8.75
C VAL A 279 -33.84 -19.48 -7.94
N ARG A 280 -34.09 -20.74 -8.25
CA ARG A 280 -33.45 -21.88 -7.56
C ARG A 280 -31.93 -21.85 -7.70
N LEU A 281 -31.42 -21.65 -8.91
CA LEU A 281 -29.98 -21.53 -9.15
C LEU A 281 -29.38 -20.33 -8.41
N SER A 282 -30.03 -19.17 -8.46
CA SER A 282 -29.59 -17.99 -7.72
C SER A 282 -29.56 -18.22 -6.20
N PHE A 283 -30.51 -18.98 -5.65
CA PHE A 283 -30.55 -19.28 -4.23
C PHE A 283 -29.47 -20.29 -3.82
N VAL A 284 -29.20 -21.29 -4.66
CA VAL A 284 -28.12 -22.27 -4.43
C VAL A 284 -26.77 -21.55 -4.34
N ASP A 285 -26.50 -20.62 -5.25
CA ASP A 285 -25.24 -19.85 -5.24
C ASP A 285 -25.20 -18.83 -4.10
N ALA A 286 -26.32 -18.16 -3.81
CA ALA A 286 -26.40 -17.16 -2.75
C ALA A 286 -26.44 -17.77 -1.34
N LYS A 287 -26.68 -19.08 -1.18
CA LYS A 287 -26.84 -19.72 0.13
C LYS A 287 -25.57 -19.61 0.97
N ASP A 288 -24.42 -19.92 0.39
CA ASP A 288 -23.14 -19.87 1.12
C ASP A 288 -22.76 -18.43 1.47
N ASP A 289 -23.04 -17.49 0.57
CA ASP A 289 -22.87 -16.06 0.82
C ASP A 289 -23.80 -15.54 1.92
N LEU A 290 -25.04 -16.02 1.98
CA LEU A 290 -26.00 -15.69 3.04
C LEU A 290 -25.52 -16.22 4.41
N ILE A 291 -24.96 -17.44 4.46
CA ILE A 291 -24.43 -18.02 5.70
C ILE A 291 -23.21 -17.22 6.18
N LYS A 292 -22.27 -16.91 5.27
CA LYS A 292 -21.11 -16.05 5.54
C LYS A 292 -21.54 -14.69 6.07
N PHE A 293 -22.56 -14.12 5.44
CA PHE A 293 -23.14 -12.84 5.81
C PHE A 293 -23.73 -12.85 7.24
N ILE A 294 -24.54 -13.86 7.58
CA ILE A 294 -25.14 -13.98 8.93
C ILE A 294 -24.04 -14.13 9.98
N ALA A 295 -23.05 -14.98 9.73
CA ALA A 295 -21.94 -15.20 10.65
C ALA A 295 -21.11 -13.91 10.87
N PHE A 296 -20.79 -13.19 9.79
CA PHE A 296 -20.05 -11.94 9.85
C PHE A 296 -20.80 -10.86 10.63
N THR A 297 -22.06 -10.62 10.27
CA THR A 297 -22.89 -9.57 10.88
C THR A 297 -23.11 -9.82 12.36
N THR A 298 -23.36 -11.08 12.74
CA THR A 298 -23.52 -11.48 14.14
C THR A 298 -22.24 -11.22 14.94
N THR A 299 -21.09 -11.61 14.40
CA THR A 299 -19.78 -11.38 15.04
C THR A 299 -19.49 -9.89 15.19
N LEU A 300 -19.73 -9.11 14.14
CA LEU A 300 -19.46 -7.68 14.12
C LEU A 300 -20.36 -6.92 15.11
N ILE A 301 -21.66 -7.23 15.14
CA ILE A 301 -22.57 -6.66 16.14
C ILE A 301 -22.09 -7.00 17.55
N LEU A 302 -21.75 -8.26 17.82
CA LEU A 302 -21.28 -8.68 19.14
C LEU A 302 -20.03 -7.90 19.59
N VAL A 303 -19.07 -7.71 18.68
CA VAL A 303 -17.88 -6.90 18.94
C VAL A 303 -18.27 -5.44 19.19
N PHE A 304 -19.13 -4.86 18.34
CA PHE A 304 -19.48 -3.44 18.40
C PHE A 304 -20.40 -3.07 19.58
N LEU A 305 -21.09 -4.04 20.19
CA LEU A 305 -21.82 -3.82 21.45
C LEU A 305 -20.90 -3.43 22.61
N ILE A 306 -19.62 -3.82 22.57
CA ILE A 306 -18.62 -3.46 23.58
C ILE A 306 -18.09 -2.02 23.38
N PHE A 307 -18.20 -1.50 22.16
CA PHE A 307 -17.70 -0.19 21.76
C PHE A 307 -18.79 0.90 21.80
N PRO A 308 -18.40 2.18 21.63
CA PRO A 308 -19.36 3.27 21.44
C PRO A 308 -20.35 3.03 20.29
N ARG A 309 -21.61 3.41 20.48
CA ARG A 309 -22.69 3.32 19.47
C ARG A 309 -22.37 4.05 18.18
N LEU A 310 -21.47 5.01 18.20
CA LEU A 310 -20.93 5.67 17.01
C LEU A 310 -20.41 4.66 15.96
N LYS A 311 -19.85 3.52 16.40
CA LYS A 311 -19.39 2.45 15.50
C LYS A 311 -20.55 1.69 14.86
N LEU A 312 -21.63 1.46 15.62
CA LEU A 312 -22.87 0.88 15.08
C LEU A 312 -23.55 1.85 14.10
N TYR A 313 -23.52 3.14 14.38
CA TYR A 313 -23.99 4.16 13.46
C TYR A 313 -23.17 4.20 12.17
N ALA A 314 -21.83 4.17 12.26
CA ALA A 314 -20.97 4.06 11.09
C ALA A 314 -21.23 2.77 10.28
N MET A 315 -21.51 1.64 10.94
CA MET A 315 -21.91 0.41 10.26
C MET A 315 -23.21 0.60 9.47
N LEU A 316 -24.22 1.24 10.06
CA LEU A 316 -25.48 1.56 9.36
C LEU A 316 -25.24 2.43 8.13
N ILE A 317 -24.43 3.49 8.26
CA ILE A 317 -24.05 4.35 7.12
C ILE A 317 -23.27 3.56 6.05
N THR A 318 -22.41 2.64 6.47
CA THR A 318 -21.66 1.75 5.58
C THR A 318 -22.61 0.89 4.75
N SER A 319 -23.55 0.22 5.41
CA SER A 319 -24.58 -0.60 4.76
C SER A 319 -25.46 0.21 3.81
N LEU A 320 -25.89 1.41 4.23
CA LEU A 320 -26.70 2.30 3.39
C LEU A 320 -25.94 2.76 2.15
N THR A 321 -24.69 3.18 2.31
CA THR A 321 -23.82 3.58 1.19
C THR A 321 -23.56 2.42 0.24
N GLY A 322 -23.33 1.23 0.80
CA GLY A 322 -23.19 0.00 0.03
C GLY A 322 -24.43 -0.30 -0.82
N LEU A 323 -25.62 -0.19 -0.25
CA LEU A 323 -26.89 -0.34 -0.98
C LEU A 323 -27.01 0.66 -2.13
N LEU A 324 -26.71 1.94 -1.89
CA LEU A 324 -26.75 2.97 -2.92
C LEU A 324 -25.76 2.70 -4.06
N LEU A 325 -24.56 2.21 -3.73
CA LEU A 325 -23.57 1.84 -4.73
C LEU A 325 -23.97 0.59 -5.53
N ASP A 326 -24.61 -0.39 -4.88
CA ASP A 326 -25.12 -1.59 -5.54
C ASP A 326 -26.22 -1.21 -6.55
N ILE A 327 -27.14 -0.30 -6.18
CA ILE A 327 -28.18 0.23 -7.08
C ILE A 327 -27.58 1.08 -8.22
N GLY A 328 -26.63 1.96 -7.90
CA GLY A 328 -26.05 2.90 -8.85
C GLY A 328 -25.06 2.28 -9.85
N ILE A 329 -24.51 1.09 -9.55
CA ILE A 329 -23.50 0.42 -10.37
C ILE A 329 -23.92 -1.04 -10.63
N PRO A 330 -24.73 -1.31 -11.68
CA PRO A 330 -25.29 -2.63 -11.96
C PRO A 330 -24.22 -3.74 -12.11
N GLY A 331 -23.02 -3.39 -12.59
CA GLY A 331 -21.91 -4.32 -12.75
C GLY A 331 -21.36 -4.90 -11.44
N ARG A 332 -21.68 -4.32 -10.27
CA ARG A 332 -21.33 -4.90 -8.96
C ARG A 332 -22.23 -6.07 -8.55
N MET A 333 -23.43 -6.16 -9.12
CA MET A 333 -24.43 -7.17 -8.78
C MET A 333 -24.36 -8.43 -9.67
N SER A 334 -23.68 -8.36 -10.82
CA SER A 334 -23.46 -9.49 -11.74
C SER A 334 -22.12 -10.13 -11.42
N LEU A 335 -22.13 -11.19 -10.61
CA LEU A 335 -20.94 -11.83 -10.08
C LEU A 335 -20.80 -13.24 -10.62
N LYS A 336 -20.18 -13.36 -11.81
CA LYS A 336 -19.52 -14.63 -12.16
C LYS A 336 -18.14 -14.75 -11.53
N ARG A 337 -17.50 -13.65 -11.08
CA ARG A 337 -16.21 -13.65 -10.36
C ARG A 337 -16.01 -12.38 -9.53
N THR A 338 -16.44 -12.38 -8.27
CA THR A 338 -16.08 -11.32 -7.32
C THR A 338 -14.67 -11.56 -6.80
N GLY A 339 -13.81 -10.53 -6.83
CA GLY A 339 -12.66 -10.51 -5.93
C GLY A 339 -13.21 -10.51 -4.49
N THR A 340 -12.78 -11.45 -3.67
CA THR A 340 -13.18 -11.49 -2.27
C THR A 340 -12.33 -10.48 -1.49
N ASP A 341 -12.98 -9.53 -0.83
CA ASP A 341 -12.33 -8.54 0.05
C ASP A 341 -11.49 -9.24 1.14
N LEU A 342 -10.46 -8.57 1.67
CA LEU A 342 -9.48 -9.19 2.57
C LEU A 342 -10.14 -9.70 3.86
N ILE A 343 -11.09 -8.96 4.43
CA ILE A 343 -11.84 -9.37 5.62
C ILE A 343 -12.63 -10.65 5.31
N THR A 344 -13.30 -10.70 4.16
CA THR A 344 -14.04 -11.88 3.71
C THR A 344 -13.11 -13.09 3.49
N ARG A 345 -11.95 -12.90 2.85
CA ARG A 345 -10.92 -13.94 2.69
C ARG A 345 -10.41 -14.47 4.02
N THR A 346 -10.17 -13.57 4.97
CA THR A 346 -9.65 -13.91 6.30
C THR A 346 -10.70 -14.67 7.12
N LEU A 347 -11.95 -14.24 7.08
CA LEU A 347 -13.06 -14.92 7.76
C LEU A 347 -13.35 -16.30 7.17
N ASN A 348 -13.37 -16.44 5.84
CA ASN A 348 -13.51 -17.74 5.19
C ASN A 348 -12.40 -18.71 5.62
N LYS A 349 -11.17 -18.20 5.80
CA LYS A 349 -10.03 -19.01 6.27
C LYS A 349 -10.14 -19.40 7.74
N ILE A 350 -10.64 -18.50 8.61
CA ILE A 350 -10.80 -18.74 10.06
C ILE A 350 -11.97 -19.69 10.32
N PHE A 351 -13.12 -19.44 9.70
CA PHE A 351 -14.36 -20.17 9.93
C PHE A 351 -14.54 -21.38 9.00
N ARG A 352 -13.59 -21.62 8.07
CA ARG A 352 -13.65 -22.66 7.04
C ARG A 352 -14.96 -22.62 6.23
N LEU A 353 -15.36 -21.40 5.84
CA LEU A 353 -16.59 -21.10 5.09
C LEU A 353 -16.36 -20.99 3.58
#